data_AF-A0A0K2UVR8-F1
#
_entry.id   AF-A0A0K2UVR8-F1
#
_cell.length_a   1.000
_cell.length_b   1.000
_cell.length_c   1.000
_cell.angle_alpha   90.00
_cell.angle_beta   90.00
_cell.angle_gamma   90.00
#
_symmetry.space_group_name_H-M   'P 1'
#
loop_
_entity.id
_entity.type
_entity.pdbx_description
1 polymer ?
#
loop_
_entity_poly.entity_id
_entity_poly.type
_entity_poly.pdbx_seq_one_letter_code
_entity_poly.pdbx_strand_id
1 'polypeptide(L)'
;LFIYIYFVMIEIEWGKDGCRGFVWHLSDVQTLRNDHRIVGNFVGVTKSDIEHGIPLVLMPEEIEYLVSKNIGIVVEYPSLNVPPSDSTVHQCHSFLENSYKEQIVLQKAKKATLLEANLDKIVIGKQKRKTAEDEMLDNDDGNSKVFLNQEISKIKDIRKEQSLIQLRIGHVSWTEESVKEVSKEINWRNKYKEYCSTNEKHLRMAAFRDLHSKGFYLSEGFNFGADFLAYPGDPLVFHAKYLIVCREMDFQENVGMARLANSVNKILLSPSFDAEGLITYKSIEWSGQI
;
A
#
# COMPACT_ATOMS: atom_id res chain seq x y z
N LEU A 1 -22.41 8.24 29.39
CA LEU A 1 -21.17 8.00 28.63
C LEU A 1 -21.56 7.23 27.38
N PHE A 2 -21.64 7.89 26.21
CA PHE A 2 -21.77 7.16 24.94
C PHE A 2 -20.36 6.69 24.59
N ILE A 3 -20.09 5.40 24.76
CA ILE A 3 -18.87 4.79 24.22
C ILE A 3 -19.12 4.70 22.71
N TYR A 4 -18.51 5.60 21.95
CA TYR A 4 -18.42 5.43 20.50
C TYR A 4 -17.53 4.21 20.27
N ILE A 5 -18.15 3.09 19.86
CA ILE A 5 -17.40 1.93 19.42
C ILE A 5 -16.89 2.28 18.02
N TYR A 6 -15.58 2.50 17.92
CA TYR A 6 -14.91 2.77 16.66
C TYR A 6 -14.66 1.45 15.92
N PHE A 7 -15.06 1.39 14.65
CA PHE A 7 -14.81 0.25 13.77
C PHE A 7 -14.01 0.72 12.55
N VAL A 8 -13.09 -0.11 12.09
CA VAL A 8 -12.44 0.10 10.80
C VAL A 8 -13.47 -0.07 9.69
N MET A 9 -13.59 0.93 8.82
CA MET A 9 -14.48 0.85 7.65
C MET A 9 -13.76 0.19 6.48
N ILE A 10 -14.31 -0.92 6.01
CA ILE A 10 -13.76 -1.73 4.92
C ILE A 10 -14.69 -1.60 3.71
N GLU A 11 -14.30 -0.84 2.70
CA GLU A 11 -15.03 -0.81 1.43
C GLU A 11 -14.88 -2.15 0.72
N ILE A 12 -15.96 -2.72 0.20
CA ILE A 12 -15.90 -3.97 -0.55
C ILE A 12 -16.06 -3.75 -2.06
N GLU A 13 -15.22 -4.43 -2.84
CA GLU A 13 -15.41 -4.62 -4.27
C GLU A 13 -15.62 -6.11 -4.56
N TRP A 14 -16.63 -6.40 -5.38
CA TRP A 14 -16.96 -7.76 -5.82
C TRP A 14 -16.44 -8.01 -7.24
N GLY A 15 -15.63 -9.04 -7.39
CA GLY A 15 -15.22 -9.59 -8.69
C GLY A 15 -16.01 -10.84 -9.06
N LYS A 16 -15.69 -11.43 -10.22
CA LYS A 16 -16.34 -12.67 -10.69
C LYS A 16 -16.11 -13.87 -9.76
N ASP A 17 -14.90 -14.01 -9.22
CA ASP A 17 -14.49 -15.20 -8.46
C ASP A 17 -14.17 -14.91 -6.98
N GLY A 18 -14.30 -13.66 -6.54
CA GLY A 18 -13.99 -13.25 -5.17
C GLY A 18 -14.30 -11.80 -4.86
N CYS A 19 -13.75 -11.31 -3.75
CA CYS A 19 -13.90 -9.92 -3.31
C CYS A 19 -12.58 -9.39 -2.75
N ARG A 20 -12.49 -8.06 -2.66
CA ARG A 20 -11.38 -7.34 -2.04
C ARG A 20 -11.93 -6.26 -1.13
N GLY A 21 -11.30 -6.10 0.01
CA GLY A 21 -11.62 -5.04 0.96
C GLY A 21 -10.62 -3.89 0.81
N PHE A 22 -11.05 -2.64 0.97
CA PHE A 22 -10.18 -1.47 0.92
C PHE A 22 -10.32 -0.67 2.20
N VAL A 23 -9.18 -0.34 2.80
CA VAL A 23 -9.08 0.53 3.97
C VAL A 23 -8.34 1.80 3.56
N TRP A 24 -9.05 2.92 3.66
CA TRP A 24 -8.61 4.20 3.12
C TRP A 24 -7.97 5.14 4.15
N HIS A 25 -8.12 4.85 5.45
CA HIS A 25 -7.59 5.68 6.51
C HIS A 25 -6.28 5.12 7.08
N LEU A 26 -5.25 5.97 7.16
CA LEU A 26 -3.93 5.54 7.64
C LEU A 26 -3.96 5.09 9.11
N SER A 27 -4.76 5.73 9.96
CA SER A 27 -4.95 5.34 11.37
C SER A 27 -5.51 3.92 11.50
N ASP A 28 -6.45 3.56 10.64
CA ASP A 28 -7.03 2.22 10.60
C ASP A 28 -5.99 1.20 10.14
N VAL A 29 -5.27 1.52 9.07
CA VAL A 29 -4.17 0.68 8.57
C VAL A 29 -3.11 0.43 9.65
N GLN A 30 -2.73 1.46 10.41
CA GLN A 30 -1.78 1.33 11.52
C GLN A 30 -2.33 0.43 12.63
N THR A 31 -3.60 0.58 12.99
CA THR A 31 -4.28 -0.26 13.99
C THR A 31 -4.31 -1.72 13.53
N LEU A 32 -4.74 -1.96 12.30
CA LEU A 32 -4.77 -3.28 11.67
C LEU A 32 -3.40 -3.95 11.67
N ARG A 33 -2.34 -3.19 11.34
CA ARG A 33 -0.97 -3.71 11.29
C ARG A 33 -0.42 -4.02 12.68
N ASN A 34 -0.48 -3.05 13.59
CA ASN A 34 0.18 -3.10 14.89
C ASN A 34 -0.55 -4.03 15.88
N ASP A 35 -1.88 -3.95 15.90
CA ASP A 35 -2.67 -4.59 16.97
C ASP A 35 -3.27 -5.92 16.51
N HIS A 36 -3.43 -6.12 15.20
CA HIS A 36 -4.13 -7.27 14.62
C HIS A 36 -3.30 -8.11 13.65
N ARG A 37 -2.05 -7.73 13.37
CA ARG A 37 -1.14 -8.43 12.43
C ARG A 37 -1.73 -8.65 11.03
N ILE A 38 -2.62 -7.76 10.60
CA ILE A 38 -3.14 -7.75 9.24
C ILE A 38 -2.05 -7.17 8.33
N VAL A 39 -1.75 -7.85 7.24
CA VAL A 39 -0.68 -7.46 6.33
C VAL A 39 -1.24 -6.63 5.20
N GLY A 40 -2.31 -7.11 4.57
CA GLY A 40 -2.88 -6.54 3.36
C GLY A 40 -1.85 -6.32 2.25
N ASN A 41 -2.21 -5.48 1.29
CA ASN A 41 -1.34 -5.06 0.20
C ASN A 41 -1.67 -3.60 -0.19
N PHE A 42 -0.66 -2.75 -0.33
CA PHE A 42 -0.88 -1.35 -0.65
C PHE A 42 -0.99 -1.12 -2.15
N VAL A 43 -1.96 -0.32 -2.58
CA VAL A 43 -2.12 0.04 -4.00
C VAL A 43 -1.08 1.07 -4.41
N GLY A 44 -0.46 0.87 -5.58
CA GLY A 44 0.40 1.87 -6.21
C GLY A 44 1.81 1.99 -5.63
N VAL A 45 2.23 1.04 -4.79
CA VAL A 45 3.55 1.04 -4.16
C VAL A 45 4.47 0.04 -4.83
N THR A 46 5.68 0.46 -5.18
CA THR A 46 6.77 -0.47 -5.51
C THR A 46 7.61 -0.73 -4.26
N LYS A 47 8.23 -1.92 -4.14
CA LYS A 47 8.99 -2.34 -2.94
C LYS A 47 10.13 -1.38 -2.52
N SER A 48 10.50 -0.41 -3.37
CA SER A 48 11.53 0.59 -3.12
C SER A 48 11.03 1.89 -2.49
N ASP A 49 9.72 2.10 -2.41
CA ASP A 49 9.16 3.36 -1.92
C ASP A 49 8.94 3.32 -0.41
N ILE A 50 9.44 4.36 0.28
CA ILE A 50 9.37 4.49 1.75
C ILE A 50 7.95 4.85 2.20
N GLU A 51 7.18 5.48 1.31
CA GLU A 51 5.81 5.94 1.58
C GLU A 51 4.81 5.00 0.92
N HIS A 52 4.09 4.24 1.75
CA HIS A 52 3.06 3.34 1.27
C HIS A 52 1.80 4.14 0.90
N GLY A 53 1.39 4.06 -0.36
CA GLY A 53 0.13 4.58 -0.85
C GLY A 53 -1.04 3.78 -0.30
N ILE A 54 -2.02 4.48 0.27
CA ILE A 54 -3.35 3.97 0.56
C ILE A 54 -4.15 3.84 -0.76
N PRO A 55 -5.17 2.95 -0.83
CA PRO A 55 -5.70 2.11 0.24
C PRO A 55 -4.85 0.87 0.53
N LEU A 56 -5.05 0.32 1.73
CA LEU A 56 -4.66 -1.05 2.04
C LEU A 56 -5.75 -1.99 1.50
N VAL A 57 -5.37 -2.91 0.63
CA VAL A 57 -6.21 -3.97 0.10
C VAL A 57 -6.15 -5.18 1.03
N LEU A 58 -7.32 -5.69 1.40
CA LEU A 58 -7.50 -6.85 2.27
C LEU A 58 -7.99 -8.05 1.47
N MET A 59 -7.46 -9.22 1.79
CA MET A 59 -7.98 -10.50 1.32
C MET A 59 -9.31 -10.85 2.02
N PRO A 60 -10.18 -11.70 1.42
CA PRO A 60 -11.40 -12.18 2.07
C PRO A 60 -11.15 -12.80 3.45
N GLU A 61 -10.01 -13.46 3.63
CA GLU A 61 -9.57 -14.05 4.90
C GLU A 61 -9.32 -13.01 5.99
N GLU A 62 -8.69 -11.89 5.64
CA GLU A 62 -8.46 -10.77 6.55
C GLU A 62 -9.78 -10.05 6.89
N ILE A 63 -10.65 -9.84 5.90
CA ILE A 63 -11.96 -9.20 6.09
C ILE A 63 -12.81 -10.00 7.08
N GLU A 64 -12.97 -11.31 6.85
CA GLU A 64 -13.75 -12.16 7.74
C GLU A 64 -13.14 -12.24 9.15
N TYR A 65 -11.81 -12.26 9.27
CA TYR A 65 -11.15 -12.17 10.58
C TYR A 65 -11.57 -10.89 11.32
N LEU A 66 -11.47 -9.74 10.65
CA LEU A 66 -11.79 -8.44 11.25
C LEU A 66 -13.27 -8.31 11.63
N VAL A 67 -14.17 -8.75 10.76
CA VAL A 67 -15.61 -8.73 11.04
C VAL A 67 -15.96 -9.69 12.18
N SER A 68 -15.44 -10.92 12.15
CA SER A 68 -15.73 -11.92 13.19
C SER A 68 -15.23 -11.53 14.59
N LYS A 69 -14.25 -10.63 14.66
CA LYS A 69 -13.69 -10.08 15.91
C LYS A 69 -14.28 -8.74 16.31
N ASN A 70 -15.26 -8.22 15.56
CA ASN A 70 -15.85 -6.88 15.78
C ASN A 70 -14.77 -5.77 15.74
N ILE A 71 -13.79 -5.88 14.84
CA ILE A 71 -12.75 -4.87 14.62
C ILE A 71 -13.13 -3.95 13.46
N GLY A 72 -13.74 -4.52 12.42
CA GLY A 72 -14.14 -3.78 11.23
C GLY A 72 -15.54 -4.12 10.77
N ILE A 73 -16.13 -3.20 10.01
CA ILE A 73 -17.42 -3.36 9.33
C ILE A 73 -17.21 -3.23 7.83
N VAL A 74 -18.01 -3.96 7.05
CA VAL A 74 -17.95 -3.90 5.59
C VAL A 74 -18.98 -2.91 5.08
N VAL A 75 -18.55 -2.01 4.22
CA VAL A 75 -19.37 -0.93 3.67
C VAL A 75 -19.30 -0.89 2.15
N GLU A 76 -20.35 -0.34 1.54
CA GLU A 76 -20.37 0.09 0.15
C GLU A 76 -20.60 1.61 0.12
N TYR A 77 -20.05 2.27 -0.91
CA TYR A 77 -20.28 3.69 -1.19
C TYR A 77 -21.12 3.81 -2.47
N PRO A 78 -22.46 3.93 -2.37
CA PRO A 78 -23.32 4.02 -3.55
C PRO A 78 -23.03 5.21 -4.45
N SER A 79 -22.46 6.28 -3.89
CA SER A 79 -21.96 7.48 -4.57
C SER A 79 -20.98 7.15 -5.69
N LEU A 80 -20.12 6.14 -5.52
CA LEU A 80 -19.10 5.75 -6.50
C LEU A 80 -19.70 5.08 -7.76
N ASN A 81 -20.94 4.61 -7.67
CA ASN A 81 -21.65 4.01 -8.80
C ASN A 81 -22.38 5.04 -9.67
N VAL A 82 -22.32 6.32 -9.31
CA VAL A 82 -22.99 7.41 -10.01
C VAL A 82 -21.93 8.42 -10.50
N PRO A 83 -22.07 8.96 -11.72
CA PRO A 83 -21.17 10.02 -12.17
C PRO A 83 -21.16 11.20 -11.18
N PRO A 84 -20.00 11.85 -10.97
CA PRO A 84 -19.90 12.98 -10.06
C PRO A 84 -20.76 14.15 -10.55
N SER A 85 -21.33 14.91 -9.62
CA SER A 85 -22.05 16.14 -9.94
C SER A 85 -21.12 17.21 -10.51
N ASP A 86 -21.66 18.16 -11.29
CA ASP A 86 -20.89 19.29 -11.81
C ASP A 86 -20.17 20.08 -10.69
N SER A 87 -20.82 20.23 -9.53
CA SER A 87 -20.21 20.86 -8.35
C SER A 87 -18.98 20.09 -7.86
N THR A 88 -19.09 18.76 -7.76
CA THR A 88 -17.98 17.88 -7.35
C THR A 88 -16.82 17.96 -8.35
N VAL A 89 -17.12 17.97 -9.66
CA VAL A 89 -16.10 18.13 -10.71
C VAL A 89 -15.38 19.47 -10.58
N HIS A 90 -16.13 20.57 -10.36
CA HIS A 90 -15.55 21.89 -10.16
C HIS A 90 -14.67 21.95 -8.90
N GLN A 91 -15.09 21.35 -7.79
CA GLN A 91 -14.29 21.27 -6.57
C GLN A 91 -12.99 20.49 -6.79
N CYS A 92 -13.04 19.39 -7.54
CA CYS A 92 -11.87 18.60 -7.90
C CYS A 92 -10.89 19.42 -8.76
N HIS A 93 -11.40 20.08 -9.81
CA HIS A 93 -10.58 20.94 -10.67
C HIS A 93 -9.94 22.09 -9.88
N SER A 94 -10.71 22.77 -9.03
CA SER A 94 -10.19 23.85 -8.19
C SER A 94 -9.08 23.39 -7.26
N PHE A 95 -9.22 22.18 -6.72
CA PHE A 95 -8.18 21.58 -5.88
C PHE A 95 -6.91 21.23 -6.64
N LEU A 96 -7.03 20.60 -7.81
CA LEU A 96 -5.87 20.29 -8.65
C LEU A 96 -5.12 21.56 -9.07
N GLU A 97 -5.85 22.63 -9.39
CA GLU A 97 -5.26 23.94 -9.69
C GLU A 97 -4.52 24.54 -8.49
N ASN A 98 -5.09 24.43 -7.28
CA ASN A 98 -4.45 24.92 -6.07
C ASN A 98 -3.19 24.10 -5.73
N SER A 99 -3.27 22.78 -5.78
CA SER A 99 -2.13 21.88 -5.59
C SER A 99 -1.02 22.17 -6.60
N TYR A 100 -1.37 22.41 -7.87
CA TYR A 100 -0.40 22.79 -8.90
C TYR A 100 0.32 24.10 -8.57
N LYS A 101 -0.42 25.14 -8.13
CA LYS A 101 0.18 26.41 -7.71
C LYS A 101 1.10 26.25 -6.51
N GLU A 102 0.71 25.47 -5.52
CA GLU A 102 1.54 25.15 -4.35
C GLU A 102 2.83 24.42 -4.75
N GLN A 103 2.75 23.46 -5.67
CA GLN A 103 3.90 22.73 -6.18
C GLN A 103 4.89 23.63 -6.92
N ILE A 104 4.43 24.65 -7.66
CA ILE A 104 5.33 25.65 -8.26
C ILE A 104 6.15 26.35 -7.19
N VAL A 105 5.49 26.81 -6.11
CA VAL A 105 6.16 27.50 -5.00
C VAL A 105 7.17 26.59 -4.32
N LEU A 106 6.78 25.35 -3.99
CA LEU A 106 7.65 24.37 -3.34
C LEU A 106 8.85 23.99 -4.21
N GLN A 107 8.65 23.81 -5.52
CA GLN A 107 9.76 23.47 -6.43
C GLN A 107 10.75 24.62 -6.57
N LYS A 108 10.26 25.87 -6.68
CA LYS A 108 11.11 27.05 -6.72
C LYS A 108 11.94 27.19 -5.45
N ALA A 109 11.31 27.02 -4.28
CA ALA A 109 12.01 27.03 -3.00
C ALA A 109 13.08 25.93 -2.94
N LYS A 110 12.76 24.69 -3.31
CA LYS A 110 13.73 23.56 -3.32
C LYS A 110 14.90 23.82 -4.27
N LYS A 111 14.66 24.38 -5.46
CA LYS A 111 15.71 24.75 -6.41
C LYS A 111 16.56 25.92 -5.91
N ALA A 112 15.97 26.91 -5.26
CA ALA A 112 16.70 28.03 -4.66
C ALA A 112 17.65 27.53 -3.57
N THR A 113 17.18 26.69 -2.64
CA THR A 113 18.04 26.07 -1.61
C THR A 113 19.15 25.21 -2.20
N LEU A 114 18.87 24.48 -3.29
CA LEU A 114 19.90 23.68 -3.97
C LEU A 114 20.95 24.55 -4.67
N LEU A 115 20.54 25.68 -5.26
CA LEU A 115 21.45 26.67 -5.84
C LEU A 115 22.32 27.28 -4.75
N GLU A 116 21.73 27.74 -3.64
CA GLU A 116 22.44 28.26 -2.47
C GLU A 116 23.50 27.28 -1.96
N ALA A 117 23.13 26.02 -1.73
CA ALA A 117 24.03 24.99 -1.22
C ALA A 117 25.18 24.63 -2.19
N ASN A 118 25.03 24.93 -3.49
CA ASN A 118 26.04 24.64 -4.51
C ASN A 118 26.68 25.90 -5.11
N LEU A 119 26.44 27.09 -4.53
CA LEU A 119 26.93 28.38 -5.02
C LEU A 119 28.44 28.33 -5.31
N ASP A 120 29.23 27.86 -4.33
CA ASP A 120 30.70 27.81 -4.43
C ASP A 120 31.15 26.97 -5.61
N LYS A 121 30.53 25.81 -5.83
CA LYS A 121 30.86 24.90 -6.95
C LYS A 121 30.46 25.51 -8.30
N ILE A 122 29.35 26.25 -8.34
CA ILE A 122 28.87 26.92 -9.56
C ILE A 122 29.80 28.07 -9.94
N VAL A 123 30.22 28.88 -8.95
CA VAL A 123 31.16 29.99 -9.16
C VAL A 123 32.52 29.45 -9.64
N ILE A 124 33.08 28.45 -8.96
CA ILE A 124 34.34 27.80 -9.34
C ILE A 124 34.23 27.16 -10.75
N GLY A 125 33.11 26.51 -11.06
CA GLY A 125 32.87 25.89 -12.37
C GLY A 125 32.78 26.90 -13.52
N LYS A 126 32.24 28.11 -13.26
CA LYS A 126 32.19 29.20 -14.25
C LYS A 126 33.53 29.91 -14.40
N GLN A 127 34.29 30.11 -13.32
CA GLN A 127 35.65 30.67 -13.38
C GLN A 127 36.58 29.80 -14.23
N LYS A 128 36.48 28.47 -14.11
CA LYS A 128 37.23 27.53 -14.97
C LYS A 128 36.87 27.57 -16.46
N ARG A 129 35.74 28.19 -16.83
CA ARG A 129 35.27 28.35 -18.21
C ARG A 129 35.53 29.75 -18.78
N LYS A 130 36.00 30.70 -17.97
CA LYS A 130 36.33 32.06 -18.42
C LYS A 130 37.76 32.11 -18.98
N THR A 131 37.95 32.85 -20.08
CA THR A 131 39.25 33.25 -20.63
C THR A 131 39.88 34.36 -19.78
N ALA A 132 41.21 34.46 -19.81
CA ALA A 132 42.06 35.30 -18.94
C ALA A 132 41.76 36.82 -18.90
N GLU A 133 40.86 37.33 -19.74
CA GLU A 133 40.47 38.76 -19.76
C GLU A 133 39.44 39.12 -18.67
N ASP A 134 38.76 38.14 -18.06
CA ASP A 134 37.70 38.35 -17.08
C ASP A 134 38.18 38.29 -15.60
N GLU A 135 39.49 38.11 -15.35
CA GLU A 135 40.03 37.80 -14.01
C GLU A 135 40.09 38.99 -13.04
N MET A 136 39.77 40.21 -13.48
CA MET A 136 39.98 41.44 -12.68
C MET A 136 38.77 41.94 -11.89
N LEU A 137 37.66 41.21 -11.80
CA LEU A 137 36.48 41.64 -11.03
C LEU A 137 35.94 40.54 -10.10
N ASP A 138 35.77 40.97 -8.84
CA ASP A 138 34.86 40.42 -7.82
C ASP A 138 35.42 39.41 -6.80
N ASN A 139 36.14 39.94 -5.83
CA ASN A 139 36.11 39.49 -4.44
C ASN A 139 35.12 40.37 -3.65
N ASP A 140 33.82 40.16 -3.78
CA ASP A 140 32.83 40.77 -2.87
C ASP A 140 31.62 39.86 -2.64
N ASP A 141 31.30 39.63 -1.36
CA ASP A 141 30.19 38.80 -0.88
C ASP A 141 28.81 39.34 -1.35
N GLY A 142 28.75 40.63 -1.71
CA GLY A 142 27.59 41.27 -2.33
C GLY A 142 27.24 40.73 -3.72
N ASN A 143 28.22 40.31 -4.52
CA ASN A 143 28.00 39.86 -5.89
C ASN A 143 27.35 38.47 -5.94
N SER A 144 27.68 37.60 -4.99
CA SER A 144 27.13 36.24 -4.86
C SER A 144 25.62 36.23 -4.61
N LYS A 145 25.12 37.15 -3.76
CA LYS A 145 23.68 37.27 -3.48
C LYS A 145 22.88 37.86 -4.65
N VAL A 146 23.47 38.83 -5.37
CA VAL A 146 22.85 39.38 -6.59
C VAL A 146 22.78 38.32 -7.68
N PHE A 147 23.85 37.55 -7.87
CA PHE A 147 23.90 36.44 -8.80
C PHE A 147 22.88 35.34 -8.47
N LEU A 148 22.78 34.95 -7.20
CA LEU A 148 21.79 33.97 -6.74
C LEU A 148 20.36 34.43 -7.06
N ASN A 149 20.00 35.68 -6.76
CA ASN A 149 18.68 36.22 -7.06
C ASN A 149 18.40 36.26 -8.57
N GLN A 150 19.41 36.54 -9.40
CA GLN A 150 19.27 36.46 -10.86
C GLN A 150 19.05 35.04 -11.36
N GLU A 151 19.70 34.03 -10.79
CA GLU A 151 19.48 32.63 -11.17
C GLU A 151 18.14 32.10 -10.65
N ILE A 152 17.71 32.51 -9.45
CA ILE A 152 16.38 32.18 -8.90
C ILE A 152 15.27 32.74 -9.80
N SER A 153 15.41 33.97 -10.31
CA SER A 153 14.39 34.57 -11.20
C SER A 153 14.27 33.87 -12.55
N LYS A 154 15.29 33.13 -12.99
CA LYS A 154 15.27 32.31 -14.21
C LYS A 154 14.62 30.93 -14.01
N ILE A 155 14.30 30.54 -12.77
CA ILE A 155 13.66 29.26 -12.50
C ILE A 155 12.26 29.26 -13.13
N LYS A 156 12.12 28.49 -14.20
CA LYS A 156 10.84 28.27 -14.87
C LYS A 156 9.89 27.47 -13.98
N ASP A 157 8.62 27.79 -14.09
CA ASP A 157 7.53 27.02 -13.49
C ASP A 157 7.53 25.59 -14.04
N ILE A 158 7.09 24.65 -13.22
CA ILE A 158 6.73 23.32 -13.70
C ILE A 158 5.62 23.45 -14.73
N ARG A 159 5.69 22.63 -15.77
CA ARG A 159 4.55 22.49 -16.67
C ARG A 159 3.45 21.69 -15.97
N LYS A 160 2.19 21.97 -16.29
CA LYS A 160 1.05 21.31 -15.64
C LYS A 160 1.08 19.78 -15.82
N GLU A 161 1.55 19.30 -16.96
CA GLU A 161 1.69 17.87 -17.27
C GLU A 161 2.79 17.18 -16.44
N GLN A 162 3.66 17.97 -15.80
CA GLN A 162 4.73 17.48 -14.92
C GLN A 162 4.39 17.66 -13.44
N SER A 163 3.20 18.19 -13.14
CA SER A 163 2.73 18.31 -11.76
C SER A 163 2.36 16.95 -11.20
N LEU A 164 2.63 16.75 -9.91
CA LEU A 164 2.20 15.56 -9.20
C LEU A 164 0.69 15.66 -8.99
N ILE A 165 -0.03 14.59 -9.29
CA ILE A 165 -1.45 14.49 -8.97
C ILE A 165 -1.54 14.02 -7.52
N GLN A 166 -2.00 14.91 -6.64
CA GLN A 166 -2.31 14.52 -5.27
C GLN A 166 -3.64 13.78 -5.27
N LEU A 167 -3.59 12.48 -5.02
CA LEU A 167 -4.80 11.69 -4.79
C LEU A 167 -5.40 12.11 -3.44
N ARG A 168 -6.70 12.39 -3.39
CA ARG A 168 -7.42 12.83 -2.18
C ARG A 168 -7.68 11.68 -1.20
N ILE A 169 -6.73 10.80 -1.02
CA ILE A 169 -6.87 9.64 -0.15
C ILE A 169 -6.47 10.07 1.26
N GLY A 170 -7.39 10.00 2.22
CA GLY A 170 -7.11 10.30 3.63
C GLY A 170 -6.75 11.77 3.97
N HIS A 171 -7.03 12.74 3.09
CA HIS A 171 -6.66 14.14 3.32
C HIS A 171 -7.53 14.80 4.42
N VAL A 172 -6.90 15.54 5.33
CA VAL A 172 -7.48 16.18 6.53
C VAL A 172 -8.60 17.20 6.23
N SER A 173 -8.76 17.62 4.97
CA SER A 173 -9.85 18.52 4.54
C SER A 173 -11.22 17.86 4.51
N TRP A 174 -11.25 16.53 4.62
CA TRP A 174 -12.47 15.79 4.83
C TRP A 174 -12.87 15.91 6.31
N THR A 175 -13.67 16.92 6.63
CA THR A 175 -14.38 16.93 7.92
C THR A 175 -15.25 15.67 8.00
N GLU A 176 -15.45 15.11 9.20
CA GLU A 176 -16.36 13.96 9.41
C GLU A 176 -17.76 14.19 8.83
N GLU A 177 -18.18 15.44 8.61
CA GLU A 177 -19.44 15.80 7.97
C GLU A 177 -19.42 15.75 6.43
N SER A 178 -18.25 15.94 5.80
CA SER A 178 -18.11 15.94 4.33
C SER A 178 -17.87 14.54 3.73
N VAL A 179 -17.40 13.57 4.54
CA VAL A 179 -17.26 12.13 4.19
C VAL A 179 -18.37 11.26 4.77
N LYS A 180 -19.37 11.84 5.43
CA LYS A 180 -20.67 11.16 5.54
C LYS A 180 -21.38 11.15 4.17
N GLU A 181 -20.66 10.79 3.11
CA GLU A 181 -21.24 9.90 2.12
C GLU A 181 -21.88 8.75 2.91
N VAL A 182 -23.16 8.50 2.64
CA VAL A 182 -23.93 7.50 3.38
C VAL A 182 -23.38 6.13 2.99
N SER A 183 -22.30 5.73 3.65
CA SER A 183 -21.75 4.38 3.56
C SER A 183 -22.86 3.45 4.00
N LYS A 184 -23.17 2.46 3.17
CA LYS A 184 -24.17 1.46 3.50
C LYS A 184 -23.44 0.25 4.07
N GLU A 185 -23.68 -0.03 5.35
CA GLU A 185 -23.18 -1.27 5.96
C GLU A 185 -23.79 -2.47 5.24
N ILE A 186 -22.93 -3.45 4.94
CA ILE A 186 -23.30 -4.70 4.32
C ILE A 186 -23.27 -5.77 5.40
N ASN A 187 -24.29 -6.64 5.39
CA ASN A 187 -24.26 -7.85 6.20
C ASN A 187 -23.23 -8.84 5.61
N TRP A 188 -21.98 -8.65 6.00
CA TRP A 188 -20.85 -9.47 5.55
C TRP A 188 -21.08 -10.94 5.82
N ARG A 189 -21.68 -11.31 6.96
CA ARG A 189 -21.90 -12.71 7.34
C ARG A 189 -22.70 -13.50 6.30
N ASN A 190 -23.70 -12.88 5.69
CA ASN A 190 -24.49 -13.53 4.64
C ASN A 190 -23.67 -13.67 3.35
N LYS A 191 -22.99 -12.59 2.95
CA LYS A 191 -22.14 -12.57 1.76
C LYS A 191 -20.94 -13.51 1.83
N TYR A 192 -20.35 -13.63 3.01
CA TYR A 192 -19.23 -14.51 3.29
C TYR A 192 -19.62 -15.99 3.14
N LYS A 193 -20.84 -16.37 3.53
CA LYS A 193 -21.37 -17.73 3.30
C LYS A 193 -21.51 -18.04 1.81
N GLU A 194 -21.93 -17.07 1.00
CA GLU A 194 -21.99 -17.22 -0.47
C GLU A 194 -20.57 -17.38 -1.04
N TYR A 195 -19.62 -16.58 -0.54
CA TYR A 195 -18.21 -16.65 -0.95
C TYR A 195 -17.58 -18.00 -0.60
N CYS A 196 -17.72 -18.49 0.62
CA CYS A 196 -17.21 -19.78 1.07
C CYS A 196 -18.10 -20.96 0.63
N SER A 197 -18.40 -21.00 -0.66
CA SER A 197 -19.18 -22.09 -1.27
C SER A 197 -18.34 -23.30 -1.67
N THR A 198 -17.01 -23.16 -1.74
CA THR A 198 -16.10 -24.23 -2.16
C THR A 198 -15.23 -24.74 -1.01
N ASN A 199 -14.83 -26.01 -1.10
CA ASN A 199 -13.94 -26.62 -0.11
C ASN A 199 -12.58 -25.90 -0.03
N GLU A 200 -12.05 -25.43 -1.15
CA GLU A 200 -10.80 -24.66 -1.19
C GLU A 200 -10.90 -23.36 -0.41
N LYS A 201 -12.01 -22.60 -0.55
CA LYS A 201 -12.21 -21.35 0.21
C LYS A 201 -12.41 -21.60 1.70
N HIS A 202 -13.12 -22.68 2.07
CA HIS A 202 -13.20 -23.12 3.46
C HIS A 202 -11.83 -23.48 4.03
N LEU A 203 -11.03 -24.22 3.27
CA LEU A 203 -9.69 -24.63 3.67
C LEU A 203 -8.75 -23.43 3.81
N ARG A 204 -8.81 -22.48 2.86
CA ARG A 204 -8.07 -21.20 2.93
C ARG A 204 -8.39 -20.43 4.20
N MET A 205 -9.67 -20.27 4.53
CA MET A 205 -10.07 -19.58 5.76
C MET A 205 -9.58 -20.29 7.01
N ALA A 206 -9.74 -21.61 7.07
CA ALA A 206 -9.28 -22.41 8.20
C ALA A 206 -7.76 -22.28 8.37
N ALA A 207 -7.01 -22.35 7.27
CA ALA A 207 -5.56 -22.19 7.26
C ALA A 207 -5.13 -20.80 7.73
N PHE A 208 -5.81 -19.75 7.25
CA PHE A 208 -5.54 -18.38 7.69
C PHE A 208 -5.77 -18.22 9.19
N ARG A 209 -6.96 -18.63 9.69
CA ARG A 209 -7.31 -18.50 11.11
C ARG A 209 -6.36 -19.25 12.02
N ASP A 210 -6.02 -20.49 11.67
CA ASP A 210 -5.13 -21.32 12.47
C ASP A 210 -3.70 -20.73 12.51
N LEU A 211 -3.10 -20.42 11.36
CA LEU A 211 -1.76 -19.85 11.29
C LEU A 211 -1.67 -18.46 11.96
N HIS A 212 -2.68 -17.61 11.75
CA HIS A 212 -2.75 -16.29 12.40
C HIS A 212 -2.86 -16.41 13.93
N SER A 213 -3.64 -17.39 14.41
CA SER A 213 -3.75 -17.69 15.85
C SER A 213 -2.46 -18.21 16.46
N LYS A 214 -1.64 -18.92 15.66
CA LYS A 214 -0.29 -19.39 16.02
C LYS A 214 0.77 -18.28 15.96
N GLY A 215 0.38 -17.04 15.64
CA GLY A 215 1.25 -15.87 15.67
C GLY A 215 1.98 -15.57 14.36
N PHE A 216 1.67 -16.29 13.27
CA PHE A 216 2.23 -15.96 11.96
C PHE A 216 1.59 -14.70 11.38
N TYR A 217 2.38 -13.92 10.66
CA TYR A 217 1.87 -12.93 9.72
C TYR A 217 1.62 -13.63 8.38
N LEU A 218 0.53 -13.28 7.70
CA LEU A 218 0.11 -13.91 6.46
C LEU A 218 -0.06 -12.86 5.37
N SER A 219 0.54 -13.07 4.20
CA SER A 219 0.31 -12.26 2.99
C SER A 219 -0.14 -13.15 1.83
N GLU A 220 -0.63 -12.53 0.76
CA GLU A 220 -0.88 -13.25 -0.50
C GLU A 220 0.40 -13.95 -1.00
N GLY A 221 0.23 -15.17 -1.52
CA GLY A 221 1.30 -16.01 -2.05
C GLY A 221 1.38 -16.06 -3.58
N PHE A 222 0.56 -15.28 -4.31
CA PHE A 222 0.38 -15.41 -5.76
C PHE A 222 1.70 -15.36 -6.55
N ASN A 223 2.61 -14.47 -6.16
CA ASN A 223 3.94 -14.34 -6.80
C ASN A 223 4.83 -15.58 -6.66
N PHE A 224 4.45 -16.53 -5.80
CA PHE A 224 5.14 -17.79 -5.55
C PHE A 224 4.26 -19.00 -5.88
N GLY A 225 3.17 -18.82 -6.63
CA GLY A 225 2.24 -19.91 -6.96
C GLY A 225 1.55 -20.53 -5.75
N ALA A 226 1.46 -19.79 -4.63
CA ALA A 226 0.83 -20.24 -3.40
C ALA A 226 -0.37 -19.36 -3.04
N ASP A 227 -1.24 -19.83 -2.15
CA ASP A 227 -2.34 -19.02 -1.62
C ASP A 227 -1.80 -17.99 -0.62
N PHE A 228 -0.95 -18.45 0.31
CA PHE A 228 -0.36 -17.59 1.34
C PHE A 228 1.15 -17.76 1.45
N LEU A 229 1.77 -16.71 1.97
CA LEU A 229 3.09 -16.74 2.59
C LEU A 229 2.92 -16.57 4.09
N ALA A 230 3.55 -17.44 4.89
CA ALA A 230 3.58 -17.27 6.35
C ALA A 230 4.97 -16.86 6.83
N TYR A 231 4.97 -15.82 7.67
CA TYR A 231 6.17 -15.19 8.22
C TYR A 231 6.16 -15.36 9.73
N PRO A 232 7.30 -15.73 10.36
CA PRO A 232 7.40 -15.89 11.81
C PRO A 232 7.33 -14.54 12.56
N GLY A 233 7.38 -13.41 11.85
CA GLY A 233 7.26 -12.06 12.36
C GLY A 233 6.90 -11.09 11.24
N ASP A 234 6.99 -9.79 11.50
CA ASP A 234 6.58 -8.75 10.57
C ASP A 234 7.30 -8.86 9.19
N PRO A 235 6.56 -8.97 8.07
CA PRO A 235 7.12 -9.05 6.71
C PRO A 235 8.11 -7.93 6.30
N LEU A 236 8.13 -6.80 7.00
CA LEU A 236 9.12 -5.73 6.76
C LEU A 236 10.53 -6.13 7.19
N VAL A 237 10.67 -7.07 8.13
CA VAL A 237 11.96 -7.48 8.68
C VAL A 237 12.19 -9.00 8.67
N PHE A 238 11.15 -9.79 8.42
CA PHE A 238 11.25 -11.24 8.30
C PHE A 238 10.99 -11.71 6.86
N HIS A 239 11.71 -12.76 6.44
CA HIS A 239 11.37 -13.49 5.23
C HIS A 239 10.27 -14.53 5.53
N ALA A 240 9.39 -14.75 4.55
CA ALA A 240 8.42 -15.84 4.63
C ALA A 240 9.15 -17.18 4.73
N LYS A 241 8.73 -18.00 5.69
CA LYS A 241 9.28 -19.34 5.95
C LYS A 241 8.50 -20.42 5.19
N TYR A 242 7.19 -20.21 5.03
CA TYR A 242 6.28 -21.20 4.46
C TYR A 242 5.56 -20.65 3.24
N LEU A 243 5.38 -21.53 2.24
CA LEU A 243 4.40 -21.39 1.17
C LEU A 243 3.20 -22.26 1.50
N ILE A 244 1.99 -21.73 1.42
CA ILE A 244 0.78 -22.46 1.77
C ILE A 244 -0.10 -22.60 0.54
N VAL A 245 -0.46 -23.84 0.18
CA VAL A 245 -1.34 -24.16 -0.95
C VAL A 245 -2.58 -24.89 -0.43
N CYS A 246 -3.72 -24.22 -0.44
CA CYS A 246 -4.97 -24.62 0.19
C CYS A 246 -5.91 -25.35 -0.78
N ARG A 247 -5.38 -26.38 -1.44
CA ARG A 247 -6.12 -27.29 -2.30
C ARG A 247 -5.46 -28.65 -2.30
N GLU A 248 -6.20 -29.65 -2.75
CA GLU A 248 -5.60 -30.95 -3.04
C GLU A 248 -4.63 -30.81 -4.22
N MET A 249 -3.47 -31.45 -4.10
CA MET A 249 -2.43 -31.46 -5.11
C MET A 249 -2.10 -32.91 -5.48
N ASP A 250 -2.04 -33.19 -6.78
CA ASP A 250 -1.55 -34.49 -7.24
C ASP A 250 -0.03 -34.64 -7.04
N PHE A 251 0.53 -35.81 -7.35
CA PHE A 251 1.96 -36.04 -7.19
C PHE A 251 2.84 -35.09 -8.01
N GLN A 252 2.46 -34.77 -9.25
CA GLN A 252 3.23 -33.90 -10.13
C GLN A 252 3.21 -32.45 -9.64
N GLU A 253 2.04 -31.99 -9.19
CA GLU A 253 1.87 -30.68 -8.58
C GLU A 253 2.67 -30.54 -7.29
N ASN A 254 2.66 -31.57 -6.42
CA ASN A 254 3.48 -31.60 -5.21
C ASN A 254 4.98 -31.46 -5.55
N VAL A 255 5.47 -32.20 -6.54
CA VAL A 255 6.87 -32.10 -7.00
C VAL A 255 7.18 -30.71 -7.56
N GLY A 256 6.27 -30.14 -8.37
CA GLY A 256 6.40 -28.79 -8.93
C GLY A 256 6.46 -27.71 -7.85
N MET A 257 5.54 -27.75 -6.90
CA MET A 257 5.48 -26.81 -5.79
C MET A 257 6.65 -26.98 -4.82
N ALA A 258 7.10 -28.20 -4.55
CA ALA A 258 8.30 -28.44 -3.74
C ALA A 258 9.55 -27.86 -4.41
N ARG A 259 9.69 -28.00 -5.74
CA ARG A 259 10.79 -27.39 -6.50
C ARG A 259 10.73 -25.86 -6.45
N LEU A 260 9.54 -25.28 -6.57
CA LEU A 260 9.35 -23.83 -6.43
C LEU A 260 9.70 -23.36 -5.03
N ALA A 261 9.23 -24.05 -3.99
CA ALA A 261 9.52 -23.73 -2.60
C ALA A 261 11.04 -23.77 -2.32
N ASN A 262 11.73 -24.78 -2.84
CA ASN A 262 13.17 -24.92 -2.70
C ASN A 262 13.95 -23.78 -3.37
N SER A 263 13.53 -23.31 -4.56
CA SER A 263 14.24 -22.22 -5.27
C SER A 263 14.20 -20.88 -4.52
N VAL A 264 13.24 -20.71 -3.61
CA VAL A 264 13.09 -19.51 -2.77
C VAL A 264 13.34 -19.78 -1.29
N ASN A 265 13.97 -20.92 -0.97
CA ASN A 265 14.31 -21.38 0.38
C ASN A 265 13.12 -21.33 1.36
N LYS A 266 12.00 -21.96 0.98
CA LYS A 266 10.76 -22.07 1.77
C LYS A 266 10.32 -23.50 1.90
N ILE A 267 9.55 -23.78 2.94
CA ILE A 267 8.90 -25.07 3.15
C ILE A 267 7.48 -24.99 2.60
N LEU A 268 7.07 -25.97 1.78
CA LEU A 268 5.70 -26.07 1.30
C LEU A 268 4.82 -26.69 2.40
N LEU A 269 3.72 -26.04 2.73
CA LEU A 269 2.66 -26.55 3.60
C LEU A 269 1.39 -26.76 2.79
N SER A 270 0.86 -27.98 2.86
CA SER A 270 -0.46 -28.33 2.31
C SER A 270 -1.40 -28.59 3.49
N PRO A 271 -2.36 -27.69 3.78
CA PRO A 271 -3.36 -27.90 4.81
C PRO A 271 -4.44 -28.88 4.35
N SER A 272 -5.02 -29.59 5.31
CA SER A 272 -6.18 -30.48 5.11
C SER A 272 -6.98 -30.60 6.41
N PHE A 273 -8.23 -31.01 6.34
CA PHE A 273 -8.99 -31.41 7.52
C PHE A 273 -8.72 -32.87 7.86
N ASP A 274 -8.51 -33.19 9.13
CA ASP A 274 -8.46 -34.57 9.61
C ASP A 274 -9.86 -35.18 9.79
N ALA A 275 -9.93 -36.41 10.31
CA ALA A 275 -11.19 -37.11 10.54
C ALA A 275 -12.10 -36.43 11.58
N GLU A 276 -11.55 -35.54 12.41
CA GLU A 276 -12.27 -34.79 13.45
C GLU A 276 -12.68 -33.39 12.96
N GLY A 277 -12.28 -33.01 11.74
CA GLY A 277 -12.53 -31.70 11.15
C GLY A 277 -11.56 -30.62 11.62
N LEU A 278 -10.46 -31.00 12.28
CA LEU A 278 -9.39 -30.08 12.68
C LEU A 278 -8.41 -29.89 11.52
N ILE A 279 -7.85 -28.68 11.42
CA ILE A 279 -6.87 -28.38 10.38
C ILE A 279 -5.51 -28.97 10.74
N THR A 280 -4.93 -29.70 9.78
CA THR A 280 -3.61 -30.32 9.85
C THR A 280 -2.80 -29.90 8.63
N TYR A 281 -1.48 -30.04 8.72
CA TYR A 281 -0.55 -29.60 7.66
C TYR A 281 0.42 -30.72 7.31
N LYS A 282 0.59 -30.97 6.01
CA LYS A 282 1.71 -31.76 5.48
C LYS A 282 2.81 -30.80 5.03
N SER A 283 4.01 -30.96 5.58
CA SER A 283 5.21 -30.26 5.11
C SER A 283 5.92 -31.06 4.03
N ILE A 284 6.29 -30.41 2.93
CA ILE A 284 7.03 -31.03 1.82
C ILE A 284 8.33 -30.24 1.62
N GLU A 285 9.44 -30.96 1.67
CA GLU A 285 10.78 -30.41 1.54
C GLU A 285 11.57 -31.23 0.52
N TRP A 286 12.40 -30.55 -0.28
CA TRP A 286 13.27 -31.21 -1.25
C TRP A 286 14.52 -31.74 -0.56
N SER A 287 14.65 -33.06 -0.43
CA SER A 287 15.86 -33.68 0.10
C SER A 287 16.94 -33.79 -0.98
N GLY A 288 18.13 -33.21 -0.73
CA GLY A 288 19.28 -33.30 -1.65
C GLY A 288 19.92 -31.96 -1.98
N GLN A 289 20.08 -31.08 -0.98
CA GLN A 289 20.94 -29.91 -1.12
C GLN A 289 22.37 -30.40 -1.42
N ILE A 290 22.89 -30.06 -2.60
CA ILE A 290 24.30 -30.21 -2.97
C ILE A 290 25.00 -28.90 -2.61
#